data_AF-H3GPN4-F1
#
_entry.id   AF-H3GPN4-F1
#
_cell.length_a   1.000
_cell.length_b   1.000
_cell.length_c   1.000
_cell.angle_alpha   90.00
_cell.angle_beta   90.00
_cell.angle_gamma   90.00
#
_symmetry.space_group_name_H-M   'P 1'
#
loop_
_entity.id
_entity.type
_entity.pdbx_description
1 polymer ?
#
loop_
_entity_poly.entity_id
_entity_poly.type
_entity_poly.pdbx_seq_one_letter_code
_entity_poly.pdbx_strand_id
1 'polypeptide(L)'
;MRACAASTGYTLCPFMEIPSADELTLIYADTTCTKVLAGTVALDLPDCTVTRALPPQPNREMKTAALAVTIATMAASVAAEECASTTLSFALLPLQSQSGLCAADSGYKLYPFTGMPSFDQVKLMCKSDACNKLLDEAKDSDMPSCDVTVNGTAYNIHESIELMFAGCEVIDVNELSA
;
A
#
# COMPACT_ATOMS: atom_id res chain seq x y z
N MET A 1 -7.43 -4.19 -21.15
CA MET A 1 -7.69 -5.16 -20.05
C MET A 1 -7.60 -6.62 -20.50
N ARG A 2 -8.42 -7.12 -21.45
CA ARG A 2 -8.37 -8.54 -21.89
C ARG A 2 -7.01 -9.04 -22.40
N ALA A 3 -6.25 -8.20 -23.10
CA ALA A 3 -4.94 -8.60 -23.62
C ALA A 3 -3.86 -8.76 -22.53
N CYS A 4 -3.94 -7.97 -21.46
CA CYS A 4 -3.04 -8.11 -20.30
C CYS A 4 -3.31 -9.42 -19.55
N ALA A 5 -4.59 -9.73 -19.28
CA ALA A 5 -4.98 -10.96 -18.61
C ALA A 5 -4.60 -12.24 -19.38
N ALA A 6 -4.60 -12.18 -20.73
CA ALA A 6 -4.17 -13.29 -21.56
C ALA A 6 -2.64 -13.52 -21.52
N SER A 7 -1.86 -12.48 -21.23
CA SER A 7 -0.39 -12.53 -21.22
C SER A 7 0.18 -12.93 -19.85
N THR A 8 -0.44 -12.42 -18.78
CA THR A 8 0.08 -12.57 -17.41
C THR A 8 -0.70 -13.56 -16.56
N GLY A 9 -1.87 -14.03 -17.02
CA GLY A 9 -2.80 -14.81 -16.22
C GLY A 9 -3.59 -13.98 -15.20
N TYR A 10 -3.14 -12.75 -14.93
CA TYR A 10 -3.73 -11.86 -13.94
C TYR A 10 -4.87 -11.02 -14.52
N THR A 11 -6.05 -11.09 -13.89
CA THR A 11 -7.24 -10.37 -14.35
C THR A 11 -7.51 -9.14 -13.49
N LEU A 12 -7.26 -7.95 -14.05
CA LEU A 12 -7.64 -6.67 -13.44
C LEU A 12 -9.17 -6.45 -13.38
N CYS A 13 -9.93 -7.11 -14.26
CA CYS A 13 -11.39 -6.98 -14.35
C CYS A 13 -12.05 -8.32 -14.68
N PRO A 14 -12.76 -8.95 -13.72
CA PRO A 14 -12.95 -8.48 -12.34
C PRO A 14 -11.66 -8.53 -11.52
N PHE A 15 -11.43 -7.54 -10.65
CA PHE A 15 -10.35 -7.60 -9.66
C PHE A 15 -10.66 -8.74 -8.68
N MET A 16 -9.76 -9.73 -8.63
CA MET A 16 -9.94 -10.93 -7.83
C MET A 16 -9.08 -10.88 -6.56
N GLU A 17 -7.82 -10.51 -6.72
CA GLU A 17 -6.80 -10.48 -5.67
C GLU A 17 -5.66 -9.55 -6.10
N ILE A 18 -4.80 -9.15 -5.17
CA ILE A 18 -3.56 -8.42 -5.48
C ILE A 18 -2.62 -9.37 -6.25
N PRO A 19 -1.95 -8.93 -7.34
CA PRO A 19 -1.03 -9.79 -8.07
C PRO A 19 0.13 -10.23 -7.16
N SER A 20 0.50 -11.51 -7.23
CA SER A 20 1.69 -12.03 -6.58
C SER A 20 2.97 -11.42 -7.18
N ALA A 21 4.12 -11.53 -6.49
CA ALA A 21 5.39 -10.97 -6.98
C ALA A 21 5.79 -11.50 -8.38
N ASP A 22 5.51 -12.77 -8.66
CA ASP A 22 5.78 -13.38 -9.96
C ASP A 22 4.86 -12.83 -11.06
N GLU A 23 3.56 -12.67 -10.76
CA GLU A 23 2.59 -12.05 -11.68
C GLU A 23 2.91 -10.57 -11.92
N LEU A 24 3.35 -9.87 -10.87
CA LEU A 24 3.74 -8.47 -10.94
C LEU A 24 4.92 -8.28 -11.90
N THR A 25 5.90 -9.18 -11.85
CA THR A 25 7.03 -9.19 -12.79
C THR A 25 6.58 -9.36 -14.24
N LEU A 26 5.62 -10.26 -14.49
CA LEU A 26 5.04 -10.46 -15.84
C LEU A 26 4.22 -9.25 -16.31
N ILE A 27 3.49 -8.60 -15.40
CA ILE A 27 2.69 -7.40 -15.67
C ILE A 27 3.58 -6.22 -16.07
N TYR A 28 4.72 -6.02 -15.38
CA TYR A 28 5.63 -4.92 -15.72
C TYR A 28 6.46 -5.19 -16.99
N ALA A 29 6.72 -6.45 -17.33
CA ALA A 29 7.38 -6.82 -18.57
C ALA A 29 6.48 -6.69 -19.82
N ASP A 30 5.16 -6.66 -19.65
CA ASP A 30 4.20 -6.61 -20.76
C ASP A 30 3.76 -5.16 -21.08
N THR A 31 4.15 -4.67 -22.26
CA THR A 31 3.82 -3.32 -22.74
C THR A 31 2.32 -3.06 -22.94
N THR A 32 1.50 -4.10 -23.01
CA THR A 32 0.04 -4.01 -23.06
C THR A 32 -0.54 -3.83 -21.66
N CYS A 33 0.05 -4.48 -20.65
CA CYS A 33 -0.32 -4.30 -19.24
C CYS A 33 0.05 -2.90 -18.73
N THR A 34 1.24 -2.39 -19.05
CA THR A 34 1.64 -1.03 -18.66
C THR A 34 0.74 0.07 -19.24
N LYS A 35 0.22 -0.12 -20.46
CA LYS A 35 -0.82 0.77 -21.05
C LYS A 35 -2.15 0.73 -20.30
N VAL A 36 -2.52 -0.44 -19.76
CA VAL A 36 -3.74 -0.56 -18.95
C VAL A 36 -3.57 0.15 -17.61
N LEU A 37 -2.41 0.00 -16.97
CA LEU A 37 -2.06 0.69 -15.72
C LEU A 37 -1.96 2.21 -15.91
N ALA A 38 -1.38 2.68 -17.01
CA ALA A 38 -1.39 4.11 -17.36
C ALA A 38 -2.82 4.63 -17.58
N GLY A 39 -3.71 3.81 -18.14
CA GLY A 39 -5.13 4.13 -18.29
C GLY A 39 -5.89 4.21 -16.97
N THR A 40 -5.50 3.45 -15.93
CA THR A 40 -6.12 3.57 -14.60
C THR A 40 -5.69 4.84 -13.88
N VAL A 41 -4.46 5.31 -14.06
CA VAL A 41 -4.03 6.63 -13.53
C VAL A 41 -4.85 7.77 -14.13
N ALA A 42 -5.28 7.64 -15.39
CA ALA A 42 -6.13 8.64 -16.05
C ALA A 42 -7.60 8.64 -15.58
N LEU A 43 -8.03 7.64 -14.79
CA LEU A 43 -9.39 7.54 -14.28
C LEU A 43 -9.59 8.24 -12.93
N ASP A 44 -8.54 8.82 -12.35
CA ASP A 44 -8.59 9.55 -11.06
C ASP A 44 -9.35 8.74 -9.99
N LEU A 45 -8.96 7.47 -9.82
CA LEU A 45 -9.66 6.60 -8.88
C LEU A 45 -9.48 7.12 -7.45
N PRO A 46 -10.56 7.19 -6.66
CA PRO A 46 -10.45 7.54 -5.25
C PRO A 46 -9.67 6.45 -4.51
N ASP A 47 -8.88 6.87 -3.53
CA ASP A 47 -8.21 5.96 -2.59
C ASP A 47 -9.28 5.21 -1.77
N CYS A 48 -9.56 3.98 -2.17
CA CYS A 48 -10.56 3.14 -1.54
C CYS A 48 -10.27 1.64 -1.73
N THR A 49 -10.69 0.82 -0.77
CA THR A 49 -10.53 -0.62 -0.85
C THR A 49 -11.60 -1.25 -1.74
N VAL A 50 -11.19 -1.92 -2.81
CA VAL A 50 -12.10 -2.64 -3.71
C VAL A 50 -12.46 -3.99 -3.09
N THR A 51 -13.66 -4.08 -2.50
CA THR A 51 -14.17 -5.36 -1.95
C THR A 51 -15.04 -6.07 -3.00
N ARG A 52 -14.68 -7.31 -3.34
CA ARG A 52 -15.53 -8.18 -4.17
C ARG A 52 -16.66 -8.73 -3.32
N ALA A 53 -17.91 -8.48 -3.72
CA ALA A 53 -19.04 -9.27 -3.23
C ALA A 53 -18.89 -10.70 -3.78
N LEU A 54 -18.35 -11.61 -2.97
CA LEU A 54 -18.37 -13.04 -3.30
C LEU A 54 -19.84 -13.46 -3.44
N PRO A 55 -20.24 -14.11 -4.56
CA PRO A 55 -21.51 -14.81 -4.58
C PRO A 55 -21.51 -15.84 -3.44
N PRO A 56 -22.66 -16.10 -2.77
CA PRO A 56 -22.72 -17.05 -1.68
C PRO A 56 -22.13 -18.38 -2.14
N GLN A 57 -21.09 -18.84 -1.44
CA GLN A 57 -20.50 -20.15 -1.68
C GLN A 57 -21.61 -21.21 -1.57
N PRO A 58 -21.78 -22.09 -2.57
CA PRO A 58 -22.76 -23.17 -2.46
C PRO A 58 -22.25 -24.14 -1.39
N ASN A 59 -22.86 -24.04 -0.22
CA ASN A 59 -22.76 -25.02 0.83
C ASN A 59 -23.16 -26.40 0.27
N ARG A 60 -22.16 -27.24 0.07
CA ARG A 60 -22.34 -28.66 -0.16
C ARG A 60 -22.78 -29.26 1.16
N GLU A 61 -24.09 -29.43 1.37
CA GLU A 61 -24.68 -30.51 2.16
C GLU A 61 -26.20 -30.59 1.85
N MET A 62 -26.69 -31.82 1.90
CA MET A 62 -27.90 -32.35 1.29
C MET A 62 -29.23 -31.92 1.94
N LYS A 63 -30.21 -31.54 1.07
CA LYS A 63 -31.67 -31.78 1.17
C LYS A 63 -32.53 -30.96 2.18
N THR A 64 -33.39 -30.13 1.56
CA THR A 64 -34.82 -29.84 1.88
C THR A 64 -35.20 -28.77 2.91
N ALA A 65 -36.06 -27.88 2.39
CA ALA A 65 -37.12 -27.07 3.01
C ALA A 65 -36.77 -25.67 3.55
N ALA A 66 -37.59 -24.73 3.11
CA ALA A 66 -37.46 -23.28 3.19
C ALA A 66 -37.77 -22.71 4.58
N LEU A 67 -36.99 -21.69 4.97
CA LEU A 67 -37.37 -20.66 5.93
C LEU A 67 -36.55 -19.41 5.57
N ALA A 68 -37.23 -18.38 5.06
CA ALA A 68 -36.61 -17.10 4.73
C ALA A 68 -36.27 -16.36 6.03
N VAL A 69 -35.02 -16.48 6.48
CA VAL A 69 -34.46 -15.64 7.53
C VAL A 69 -33.81 -14.45 6.85
N THR A 70 -34.47 -13.29 6.87
CA THR A 70 -33.84 -12.02 6.50
C THR A 70 -32.86 -11.64 7.61
N ILE A 71 -31.62 -12.10 7.50
CA ILE A 71 -30.52 -11.60 8.30
C ILE A 71 -30.09 -10.30 7.62
N ALA A 72 -30.48 -9.15 8.19
CA ALA A 72 -29.84 -7.88 7.86
C ALA A 72 -28.41 -7.96 8.39
N THR A 73 -27.48 -8.43 7.56
CA THR A 73 -26.05 -8.32 7.83
C THR A 73 -25.71 -6.83 7.80
N MET A 74 -25.59 -6.23 8.99
CA MET A 74 -24.87 -4.98 9.13
C MET A 74 -23.45 -5.25 8.64
N ALA A 75 -23.10 -4.68 7.49
CA ALA A 75 -21.73 -4.63 7.04
C ALA A 75 -20.96 -3.82 8.09
N ALA A 76 -20.22 -4.51 8.95
CA ALA A 76 -19.18 -3.86 9.72
C ALA A 76 -18.11 -3.45 8.70
N SER A 77 -18.15 -2.21 8.25
CA SER A 77 -16.97 -1.57 7.68
C SER A 77 -15.90 -1.66 8.77
N VAL A 78 -14.90 -2.52 8.57
CA VAL A 78 -13.68 -2.45 9.38
C VAL A 78 -13.03 -1.15 8.93
N ALA A 79 -13.39 -0.06 9.61
CA ALA A 79 -12.56 1.13 9.55
C ALA A 79 -11.17 0.67 9.98
N ALA A 80 -10.15 1.00 9.19
CA ALA A 80 -8.79 0.89 9.67
C ALA A 80 -8.72 1.63 11.01
N GLU A 81 -8.10 1.00 12.00
CA GLU A 81 -8.04 1.56 13.34
C GLU A 81 -7.28 2.89 13.21
N GLU A 82 -7.92 4.02 13.57
CA GLU A 82 -7.21 5.30 13.57
C GLU A 82 -6.09 5.21 14.61
N CYS A 83 -4.87 5.59 14.21
CA CYS A 83 -3.77 5.65 15.14
C CYS A 83 -4.11 6.66 16.25
N ALA A 84 -4.27 6.17 17.48
CA ALA A 84 -4.24 7.05 18.63
C ALA A 84 -2.93 7.84 18.59
N SER A 85 -3.02 9.18 18.53
CA SER A 85 -1.85 10.04 18.26
C SER A 85 -0.73 9.82 19.28
N THR A 86 -1.09 9.48 20.52
CA THR A 86 -0.17 9.10 21.59
C THR A 86 0.58 7.81 21.28
N THR A 87 -0.11 6.75 20.85
CA THR A 87 0.49 5.46 20.48
C THR A 87 1.48 5.61 19.34
N LEU A 88 1.10 6.33 18.28
CA LEU A 88 1.99 6.58 17.16
C LEU A 88 3.20 7.43 17.56
N SER A 89 2.99 8.47 18.38
CA SER A 89 4.10 9.29 18.86
C SER A 89 5.10 8.46 19.65
N PHE A 90 4.64 7.53 20.51
CA PHE A 90 5.52 6.63 21.24
C PHE A 90 6.23 5.63 20.34
N ALA A 91 5.57 5.12 19.29
CA ALA A 91 6.19 4.22 18.33
C ALA A 91 7.29 4.91 17.50
N LEU A 92 7.08 6.18 17.11
CA LEU A 92 8.04 6.96 16.32
C LEU A 92 9.12 7.66 17.16
N LEU A 93 8.90 7.88 18.46
CA LEU A 93 9.84 8.60 19.32
C LEU A 93 11.26 7.99 19.34
N PRO A 94 11.46 6.65 19.38
CA PRO A 94 12.79 6.04 19.27
C PRO A 94 13.54 6.43 17.99
N LEU A 95 12.79 6.68 16.90
CA LEU A 95 13.34 7.04 15.60
C LEU A 95 13.67 8.53 15.47
N GLN A 96 13.34 9.36 16.47
CA GLN A 96 13.49 10.82 16.40
C GLN A 96 14.91 11.25 16.00
N SER A 97 15.94 10.60 16.56
CA SER A 97 17.34 10.95 16.27
C SER A 97 17.68 10.67 14.81
N GLN A 98 17.40 9.45 14.33
CA GLN A 98 17.65 9.06 12.95
C GLN A 98 16.79 9.85 11.96
N SER A 99 15.55 10.18 12.33
CA SER A 99 14.68 11.07 11.55
C SER A 99 15.26 12.47 11.42
N GLY A 100 15.98 12.98 12.42
CA GLY A 100 16.67 14.27 12.33
C GLY A 100 17.85 14.25 11.35
N LEU A 101 18.63 13.17 11.36
CA LEU A 101 19.75 12.99 10.45
C LEU A 101 19.28 12.78 9.01
N CYS A 102 18.29 11.91 8.79
CA CYS A 102 17.70 11.71 7.47
C CYS A 102 17.12 13.01 6.90
N ALA A 103 16.51 13.85 7.74
CA ALA A 103 15.99 15.15 7.32
C ALA A 103 17.08 16.14 6.92
N ALA A 104 18.27 16.06 7.51
CA ALA A 104 19.39 16.91 7.12
C ALA A 104 19.88 16.56 5.70
N ASP A 105 19.80 15.29 5.31
CA ASP A 105 20.27 14.82 4.01
C ASP A 105 19.19 14.92 2.90
N SER A 106 17.93 14.66 3.24
CA SER A 106 16.84 14.53 2.27
C SER A 106 15.77 15.62 2.34
N GLY A 107 15.71 16.37 3.45
CA GLY A 107 14.61 17.28 3.75
C GLY A 107 13.32 16.58 4.20
N TYR A 108 13.29 15.24 4.31
CA TYR A 108 12.14 14.48 4.81
C TYR A 108 12.28 14.11 6.30
N LYS A 109 11.19 14.22 7.06
CA LYS A 109 11.11 13.81 8.45
C LYS A 109 10.04 12.74 8.60
N LEU A 110 10.41 11.59 9.15
CA LEU A 110 9.45 10.56 9.55
C LEU A 110 8.79 10.92 10.89
N TYR A 111 9.50 11.64 11.76
CA TYR A 111 8.99 12.10 13.04
C TYR A 111 9.08 13.63 13.22
N PRO A 112 7.96 14.32 13.55
CA PRO A 112 6.59 13.80 13.52
C PRO A 112 6.16 13.47 12.09
N PHE A 113 5.28 12.47 11.92
CA PHE A 113 4.79 12.08 10.59
C PHE A 113 3.84 13.14 10.04
N THR A 114 4.16 13.67 8.86
CA THR A 114 3.34 14.68 8.17
C THR A 114 2.93 14.24 6.76
N GLY A 115 3.02 12.95 6.46
CA GLY A 115 2.72 12.37 5.16
C GLY A 115 3.95 11.75 4.47
N MET A 116 3.72 11.28 3.25
CA MET A 116 4.74 10.62 2.42
C MET A 116 5.79 11.62 1.89
N PRO A 117 7.06 11.20 1.72
CA PRO A 117 8.07 11.99 1.03
C PRO A 117 7.68 12.23 -0.43
N SER A 118 8.11 13.37 -0.99
CA SER A 118 8.04 13.60 -2.43
C SER A 118 9.04 12.71 -3.18
N PHE A 119 8.85 12.52 -4.49
CA PHE A 119 9.77 11.71 -5.29
C PHE A 119 11.23 12.18 -5.23
N ASP A 120 11.46 13.50 -5.21
CA ASP A 120 12.82 14.05 -5.08
C ASP A 120 13.41 13.80 -3.68
N GLN A 121 12.57 13.84 -2.64
CA GLN A 121 12.99 13.47 -1.28
C GLN A 121 13.33 11.98 -1.21
N VAL A 122 12.53 11.10 -1.81
CA VAL A 122 12.82 9.66 -1.86
C VAL A 122 14.18 9.41 -2.53
N LYS A 123 14.49 10.04 -3.67
CA LYS A 123 15.82 9.92 -4.31
C LYS A 123 16.98 10.28 -3.38
N LEU A 124 16.84 11.34 -2.59
CA LEU A 124 17.85 11.76 -1.63
C LEU A 124 17.90 10.80 -0.42
N MET A 125 16.75 10.32 0.04
CA MET A 125 16.66 9.33 1.12
C MET A 125 17.39 8.04 0.75
N CYS A 126 17.17 7.50 -0.46
CA CYS A 126 17.79 6.25 -0.88
C CYS A 126 19.33 6.34 -0.96
N LYS A 127 19.88 7.54 -1.17
CA LYS A 127 21.32 7.79 -1.21
C LYS A 127 21.93 8.12 0.17
N SER A 128 21.12 8.26 1.21
CA SER A 128 21.57 8.60 2.57
C SER A 128 21.60 7.37 3.48
N ASP A 129 22.77 7.07 4.04
CA ASP A 129 22.93 6.01 5.05
C ASP A 129 22.06 6.28 6.29
N ALA A 130 21.87 7.56 6.65
CA ALA A 130 21.04 7.95 7.78
C ALA A 130 19.55 7.64 7.52
N CYS A 131 19.08 7.87 6.29
CA CYS A 131 17.73 7.53 5.88
C CYS A 131 17.50 6.03 5.73
N ASN A 132 18.45 5.29 5.15
CA ASN A 132 18.35 3.83 5.06
C ASN A 132 18.29 3.21 6.46
N LYS A 133 19.16 3.66 7.38
CA LYS A 133 19.12 3.22 8.78
C LYS A 133 17.82 3.59 9.50
N LEU A 134 17.28 4.79 9.25
CA LEU A 134 15.97 5.19 9.79
C LEU A 134 14.86 4.23 9.35
N LEU A 135 14.82 3.92 8.06
CA LEU A 135 13.79 3.03 7.50
C LEU A 135 13.95 1.61 8.04
N ASP A 136 15.18 1.09 8.15
CA ASP A 136 15.45 -0.24 8.73
C ASP A 136 14.97 -0.32 10.18
N GLU A 137 15.32 0.67 11.01
CA GLU A 137 14.85 0.74 12.39
C GLU A 137 13.32 0.86 12.46
N ALA A 138 12.69 1.57 11.53
CA ALA A 138 11.24 1.70 11.47
C ALA A 138 10.55 0.37 11.13
N LYS A 139 11.12 -0.41 10.20
CA LYS A 139 10.61 -1.74 9.84
C LYS A 139 10.76 -2.74 10.99
N ASP A 140 11.88 -2.69 11.69
CA ASP A 140 12.18 -3.58 12.81
C ASP A 140 11.37 -3.23 14.08
N SER A 141 10.77 -2.04 14.13
CA SER A 141 10.04 -1.54 15.30
C SER A 141 8.59 -2.05 15.44
N ASP A 142 8.15 -3.00 14.59
CA ASP A 142 6.78 -3.54 14.58
C ASP A 142 5.73 -2.41 14.60
N MET A 143 5.86 -1.50 13.62
CA MET A 143 5.05 -0.29 13.56
C MET A 143 3.56 -0.62 13.47
N PRO A 144 2.69 0.16 14.13
CA PRO A 144 1.28 -0.15 14.14
C PRO A 144 0.69 0.04 12.73
N SER A 145 -0.01 -0.98 12.25
CA SER A 145 -0.84 -0.90 11.04
C SER A 145 -2.15 -0.19 11.38
N CYS A 146 -2.07 1.13 11.56
CA CYS A 146 -3.18 2.02 11.81
C CYS A 146 -3.10 3.25 10.89
N ASP A 147 -4.23 3.94 10.74
CA ASP A 147 -4.34 5.09 9.85
C ASP A 147 -4.09 6.42 10.58
N VAL A 148 -3.29 7.29 9.99
CA VAL A 148 -3.22 8.70 10.33
C VAL A 148 -3.75 9.55 9.21
N THR A 149 -4.69 10.42 9.53
CA THR A 149 -5.14 11.46 8.60
C THR A 149 -4.23 12.68 8.69
N VAL A 150 -3.52 12.98 7.61
CA VAL A 150 -2.79 14.24 7.43
C VAL A 150 -3.44 15.03 6.31
N ASN A 151 -3.88 16.26 6.60
CA ASN A 151 -4.51 17.17 5.62
C ASN A 151 -5.68 16.55 4.82
N GLY A 152 -6.42 15.61 5.42
CA GLY A 152 -7.55 14.92 4.79
C GLY A 152 -7.18 13.66 3.99
N THR A 153 -5.89 13.29 3.94
CA THR A 153 -5.42 12.02 3.37
C THR A 153 -5.07 11.06 4.49
N ALA A 154 -5.66 9.86 4.46
CA ALA A 154 -5.34 8.78 5.39
C ALA A 154 -4.08 8.05 4.91
N TYR A 155 -3.17 7.79 5.85
CA TYR A 155 -1.94 7.04 5.63
C TYR A 155 -1.87 5.92 6.66
N ASN A 156 -1.82 4.67 6.19
CA ASN A 156 -1.44 3.57 7.06
C ASN A 156 0.07 3.66 7.33
N ILE A 157 0.46 3.72 8.60
CA ILE A 157 1.87 3.98 8.98
C ILE A 157 2.79 2.83 8.57
N HIS A 158 2.36 1.59 8.80
CA HIS A 158 3.10 0.40 8.40
C HIS A 158 3.32 0.38 6.88
N GLU A 159 2.24 0.52 6.11
CA GLU A 159 2.32 0.53 4.64
C GLU A 159 3.15 1.72 4.11
N SER A 160 3.04 2.88 4.75
CA SER A 160 3.83 4.07 4.36
C SER A 160 5.33 3.79 4.46
N ILE A 161 5.78 3.12 5.51
CA ILE A 161 7.20 2.75 5.68
C ILE A 161 7.61 1.74 4.60
N GLU A 162 6.80 0.71 4.34
CA GLU A 162 7.07 -0.28 3.28
C GLU A 162 7.16 0.38 1.89
N LEU A 163 6.27 1.33 1.59
CA LEU A 163 6.28 2.08 0.33
C LEU A 163 7.52 2.97 0.19
N MET A 164 8.05 3.53 1.27
CA MET A 164 9.31 4.29 1.23
C MET A 164 10.49 3.39 0.85
N PHE A 165 10.54 2.14 1.33
CA PHE A 165 11.54 1.16 0.92
C PHE A 165 11.40 0.78 -0.56
N ALA A 166 10.19 0.40 -0.97
CA ALA A 166 9.92 0.03 -2.36
C ALA A 166 10.25 1.16 -3.33
N GLY A 167 10.05 2.42 -2.91
CA GLY A 167 10.44 3.60 -3.66
C GLY A 167 11.92 3.62 -4.02
N CYS A 168 12.81 3.15 -3.14
CA CYS A 168 14.24 3.05 -3.43
C CYS A 168 14.55 1.97 -4.47
N GLU A 169 13.92 0.81 -4.39
CA GLU A 169 14.12 -0.28 -5.36
C GLU A 169 13.71 0.14 -6.77
N VAL A 170 12.60 0.87 -6.91
CA VAL A 170 12.11 1.36 -8.20
C VAL A 170 13.04 2.43 -8.80
N ILE A 171 13.62 3.31 -7.97
CA ILE A 171 14.56 4.33 -8.44
C ILE A 171 15.85 3.70 -8.96
N ASP A 172 16.38 2.69 -8.28
CA ASP A 172 17.59 1.97 -8.72
C ASP A 172 17.38 1.29 -10.10
N VAL A 173 16.20 0.71 -10.34
CA VAL A 173 15.84 0.16 -11.66
C VAL A 173 15.79 1.26 -12.74
N ASN A 174 15.28 2.44 -12.41
CA ASN A 174 15.16 3.54 -13.36
C ASN A 174 16.53 4.15 -13.72
N GLU A 175 17.47 4.26 -12.78
CA GLU A 175 18.85 4.74 -13.06
C GLU A 175 19.65 3.72 -13.90
N LEU A 176 19.35 2.41 -13.81
CA LEU A 176 19.95 1.36 -14.66
C LEU A 176 19.41 1.34 -16.10
N SER A 177 18.27 1.99 -16.35
CA SER A 177 17.58 2.01 -17.65
C SER A 177 17.83 3.28 -18.48
N ALA A 178 18.60 4.24 -17.94
CA ALA A 178 18.95 5.52 -18.57
C ALA A 178 20.39 5.52 -19.12
#